data_AF-A0A4Q3R840-F1
#
_entry.id   AF-A0A4Q3R840-F1
#
_cell.length_a   1.000
_cell.length_b   1.000
_cell.length_c   1.000
_cell.angle_alpha   90.00
_cell.angle_beta   90.00
_cell.angle_gamma   90.00
#
_symmetry.space_group_name_H-M   'P 1'
#
loop_
_entity.id
_entity.type
_entity.pdbx_description
1 polymer ?
#
loop_
_entity_poly.entity_id
_entity_poly.type
_entity_poly.pdbx_seq_one_letter_code
_entity_poly.pdbx_strand_id
1 'polypeptide(L)'
;MWKSLAVAILRFKYVLFALLLGLTAFFGWHASKVRLGYEFARAIPTDNPKYLAYERFKKVFGESGGLMVIGVQTDHFFDAGFFNDYVQLQRDLKKIKGMEGVLSVPAAVDLKRAEESERLQALPIFRDTVLSQAQIDSGKAIFLGLPFYKGLLYNPETKSWLMAVTTNNELFNSTERTAVIDSVLKVTDAFEAKHKVDLRMSGLPLIRTILSDRIKNEMRYFLIGSVLLSALILLLFFRSFSAMLLSLAVVGIGVVWSVGFLQLMGYKLSILTALIPPLIVVIGIPNCIYFLNKFHTSYRETGDKRAAMIDMVSKMGIVTLFCNITAAIGFAVFGLTRSAILKEFGIVAGTKSMLPPPKPRHMLYLNNQRLQRWLGRLESWSLNHRKVIFGVTAVVLVISVIGILQLKSVGYIVDDVPKKDKIYTDLKFFEQNFGGVMPLEIVIDTKKKYGVTRNLQNLIKIDSLVQYLDSRPYIGRPLTLTEGLKFAKQAFFEGDSSFYIMPGENDLLALKPYLSQNNDSAANRGGNAGKGFTKLVSSFMDKDRQEARISVTMQDVGSEQLPFILDSIQTRAEQIFNRDSIEALTASAAEKAEHKDDSTWGKR
;
A
#
# COMPACT_ATOMS: atom_id res chain seq x y z
N MET A 1 16.62 -48.18 4.84
CA MET A 1 15.42 -47.38 4.50
C MET A 1 15.46 -46.83 3.07
N TRP A 2 16.40 -45.96 2.70
CA TRP A 2 16.46 -45.32 1.37
C TRP A 2 16.61 -46.26 0.16
N LYS A 3 17.37 -47.36 0.29
CA LYS A 3 17.41 -48.41 -0.75
C LYS A 3 16.04 -49.07 -0.97
N SER A 4 15.30 -49.33 0.10
CA SER A 4 13.94 -49.91 0.02
C SER A 4 12.97 -48.93 -0.64
N LEU A 5 13.06 -47.64 -0.29
CA LEU A 5 12.31 -46.57 -0.94
C LEU A 5 12.60 -46.51 -2.45
N ALA A 6 13.88 -46.55 -2.84
CA ALA A 6 14.29 -46.54 -4.24
C ALA A 6 13.72 -47.75 -5.02
N VAL A 7 13.75 -48.94 -4.41
CA VAL A 7 13.19 -50.17 -5.01
C VAL A 7 11.66 -50.06 -5.13
N ALA A 8 10.97 -49.51 -4.13
CA ALA A 8 9.52 -49.29 -4.17
C ALA A 8 9.13 -48.30 -5.28
N ILE A 9 9.85 -47.17 -5.40
CA ILE A 9 9.62 -46.18 -6.45
C ILE A 9 9.77 -46.79 -7.84
N LEU A 10 10.78 -47.63 -8.05
CA LEU A 10 11.01 -48.31 -9.33
C LEU A 10 9.95 -49.39 -9.62
N ARG A 11 9.44 -50.08 -8.58
CA ARG A 11 8.42 -51.13 -8.70
C ARG A 11 7.05 -50.54 -9.07
N PHE A 12 6.66 -49.43 -8.45
CA PHE A 12 5.35 -48.78 -8.64
C PHE A 12 5.38 -47.55 -9.53
N LYS A 13 6.38 -47.43 -10.42
CA LYS A 13 6.66 -46.22 -11.21
C LYS A 13 5.44 -45.67 -11.99
N TYR A 14 4.61 -46.54 -12.58
CA TYR A 14 3.44 -46.09 -13.35
C TYR A 14 2.32 -45.56 -12.45
N VAL A 15 2.10 -46.21 -11.29
CA VAL A 15 1.13 -45.77 -10.29
C VAL A 15 1.56 -44.42 -9.70
N LEU A 16 2.84 -44.29 -9.33
CA LEU A 16 3.38 -43.03 -8.81
C LEU A 16 3.35 -41.90 -9.84
N PHE A 17 3.60 -42.20 -11.12
CA PHE A 17 3.51 -41.21 -12.18
C PHE A 17 2.06 -40.77 -12.43
N ALA A 18 1.10 -41.70 -12.44
CA ALA A 18 -0.32 -41.38 -12.54
C ALA A 18 -0.80 -40.54 -11.35
N LEU A 19 -0.36 -40.89 -10.13
CA LEU A 19 -0.66 -40.12 -8.91
C LEU A 19 -0.06 -38.72 -8.98
N LEU A 20 1.19 -38.58 -9.45
CA LEU A 20 1.85 -37.30 -9.62
C LEU A 20 1.10 -36.42 -10.63
N LEU A 21 0.66 -36.98 -11.76
CA LEU A 21 -0.14 -36.25 -12.74
C LEU A 21 -1.50 -35.85 -12.17
N GLY A 22 -2.18 -36.75 -11.45
CA GLY A 22 -3.46 -36.48 -10.79
C GLY A 22 -3.36 -35.35 -9.77
N LEU A 23 -2.35 -35.38 -8.90
CA LEU A 23 -2.08 -34.30 -7.94
C LEU A 23 -1.72 -33.00 -8.64
N THR A 24 -0.91 -33.05 -9.71
CA THR A 24 -0.55 -31.84 -10.47
C THR A 24 -1.77 -31.23 -11.15
N ALA A 25 -2.68 -32.03 -11.68
CA ALA A 25 -3.94 -31.54 -12.23
C ALA A 25 -4.83 -30.92 -11.15
N PHE A 26 -4.94 -31.57 -9.98
CA PHE A 26 -5.69 -31.06 -8.83
C PHE A 26 -5.15 -29.71 -8.33
N PHE A 27 -3.85 -29.63 -8.06
CA PHE A 27 -3.22 -28.38 -7.65
C PHE A 27 -3.22 -27.33 -8.77
N GLY A 28 -3.08 -27.74 -10.04
CA GLY A 28 -3.18 -26.85 -11.19
C GLY A 28 -4.56 -26.20 -11.32
N TRP A 29 -5.63 -26.97 -11.08
CA TRP A 29 -6.99 -26.43 -11.04
C TRP A 29 -7.16 -25.43 -9.90
N HIS A 30 -6.64 -25.72 -8.70
CA HIS A 30 -6.64 -24.76 -7.60
C HIS A 30 -5.78 -23.52 -7.88
N ALA A 31 -4.60 -23.70 -8.48
CA ALA A 31 -3.70 -22.61 -8.84
C ALA A 31 -4.36 -21.63 -9.83
N SER A 32 -5.17 -22.14 -10.77
CA SER A 32 -5.92 -21.29 -11.72
C SER A 32 -6.98 -20.39 -11.05
N LYS A 33 -7.38 -20.70 -9.82
CA LYS A 33 -8.37 -19.95 -9.05
C LYS A 33 -7.76 -18.94 -8.07
N VAL A 34 -6.44 -18.85 -8.02
CA VAL A 34 -5.74 -17.92 -7.13
C VAL A 34 -6.15 -16.49 -7.44
N ARG A 35 -6.66 -15.80 -6.42
CA ARG A 35 -7.00 -14.38 -6.50
C ARG A 35 -5.79 -13.56 -6.06
N LEU A 36 -5.49 -12.50 -6.80
CA LEU A 36 -4.53 -11.49 -6.37
C LEU A 36 -5.10 -10.74 -5.16
N GLY A 37 -4.29 -10.58 -4.12
CA GLY A 37 -4.57 -9.72 -2.99
C GLY A 37 -4.23 -8.28 -3.37
N TYR A 38 -5.23 -7.41 -3.33
CA TYR A 38 -5.11 -6.00 -3.70
C TYR A 38 -5.10 -5.06 -2.49
N GLU A 39 -5.39 -5.60 -1.30
CA GLU A 39 -5.14 -4.97 -0.01
C GLU A 39 -3.62 -4.90 0.20
N PHE A 40 -3.13 -3.72 0.60
CA PHE A 40 -1.74 -3.62 1.04
C PHE A 40 -1.53 -4.55 2.24
N ALA A 41 -0.30 -5.06 2.34
CA ALA A 41 0.19 -5.88 3.42
C ALA A 41 -0.47 -5.57 4.78
N ARG A 42 -1.21 -6.53 5.38
CA ARG A 42 -1.57 -6.49 6.81
C ARG A 42 -0.28 -6.69 7.62
N ALA A 43 0.53 -5.63 7.69
CA ALA A 43 1.80 -5.61 8.41
C ALA A 43 1.56 -5.65 9.92
N ILE A 44 0.46 -5.06 10.40
CA ILE A 44 0.10 -5.06 11.81
C ILE A 44 -0.72 -6.30 12.18
N PRO A 45 -0.35 -7.01 13.26
CA PRO A 45 -1.14 -8.09 13.82
C PRO A 45 -2.57 -7.67 14.22
N THR A 46 -3.54 -8.56 14.06
CA THR A 46 -4.96 -8.28 14.33
C THR A 46 -5.28 -8.04 15.80
N ASP A 47 -4.40 -8.45 16.71
CA ASP A 47 -4.47 -8.26 18.15
C ASP A 47 -3.83 -6.95 18.63
N ASN A 48 -3.17 -6.20 17.74
CA ASN A 48 -2.55 -4.93 18.11
C ASN A 48 -3.62 -3.87 18.49
N PRO A 49 -3.45 -3.12 19.60
CA PRO A 49 -4.43 -2.12 20.04
C PRO A 49 -4.67 -1.02 19.00
N LYS A 50 -3.65 -0.62 18.22
CA LYS A 50 -3.80 0.39 17.17
C LYS A 50 -4.64 -0.13 15.99
N TYR A 51 -4.52 -1.42 15.68
CA TYR A 51 -5.35 -2.05 14.66
C TYR A 51 -6.82 -2.11 15.10
N LEU A 52 -7.07 -2.50 16.36
CA LEU A 52 -8.42 -2.53 16.92
C LEU A 52 -9.06 -1.13 16.98
N ALA A 53 -8.29 -0.10 17.31
CA ALA A 53 -8.75 1.28 17.31
C ALA A 53 -9.09 1.77 15.89
N TYR A 54 -8.25 1.45 14.89
CA TYR A 54 -8.54 1.74 13.48
C TYR A 54 -9.81 1.02 12.97
N GLU A 55 -10.01 -0.25 13.33
CA GLU A 55 -11.23 -1.00 12.98
C GLU A 55 -12.49 -0.41 13.63
N ARG A 56 -12.40 0.10 14.88
CA ARG A 56 -13.50 0.83 15.52
C ARG A 56 -13.80 2.13 14.77
N PHE A 57 -12.76 2.91 14.46
CA PHE A 57 -12.89 4.12 13.67
C PHE A 57 -13.58 3.86 12.33
N LYS A 58 -13.15 2.83 11.59
CA LYS A 58 -13.75 2.44 10.30
C LYS A 58 -15.25 2.14 10.42
N LYS A 59 -15.70 1.55 11.53
CA LYS A 59 -17.12 1.27 11.79
C LYS A 59 -17.94 2.52 12.12
N VAL A 60 -17.35 3.52 12.77
CA VAL A 60 -18.05 4.75 13.22
C VAL A 60 -18.06 5.81 12.13
N PHE A 61 -16.91 6.08 11.51
CA PHE A 61 -16.69 7.21 10.61
C PHE A 61 -16.48 6.80 9.13
N GLY A 62 -16.41 5.50 8.84
CA GLY A 62 -16.04 4.99 7.52
C GLY A 62 -14.52 4.89 7.33
N GLU A 63 -14.11 4.34 6.18
CA GLU A 63 -12.69 4.12 5.89
C GLU A 63 -12.04 5.38 5.29
N SER A 64 -10.95 5.82 5.92
CA SER A 64 -10.15 6.97 5.47
C SER A 64 -9.03 6.49 4.55
N GLY A 65 -8.80 7.18 3.43
CA GLY A 65 -7.78 6.81 2.44
C GLY A 65 -8.27 6.63 1.00
N GLY A 66 -9.57 6.79 0.76
CA GLY A 66 -10.15 6.88 -0.59
C GLY A 66 -10.00 8.27 -1.24
N LEU A 67 -9.00 9.06 -0.85
CA LEU A 67 -8.81 10.41 -1.39
C LEU A 67 -7.71 10.38 -2.45
N MET A 68 -8.05 10.85 -3.64
CA MET A 68 -7.12 11.19 -4.71
C MET A 68 -7.10 12.71 -4.87
N VAL A 69 -5.95 13.28 -5.20
CA VAL A 69 -5.80 14.72 -5.43
C VAL A 69 -5.19 14.97 -6.81
N ILE A 70 -5.71 15.98 -7.48
CA ILE A 70 -5.25 16.46 -8.78
C ILE A 70 -4.92 17.95 -8.62
N GLY A 71 -3.73 18.35 -9.00
CA GLY A 71 -3.16 19.65 -8.77
C GLY A 71 -2.70 20.30 -10.07
N VAL A 72 -2.90 21.61 -10.18
CA VAL A 72 -2.38 22.41 -11.29
C VAL A 72 -1.81 23.71 -10.77
N GLN A 73 -0.65 24.12 -11.29
CA GLN A 73 -0.03 25.40 -10.99
C GLN A 73 -0.15 26.31 -12.22
N THR A 74 -0.90 27.40 -12.10
CA THR A 74 -1.14 28.33 -13.22
C THR A 74 -1.62 29.69 -12.74
N ASP A 75 -1.15 30.74 -13.43
CA ASP A 75 -1.60 32.13 -13.26
C ASP A 75 -2.98 32.39 -13.88
N HIS A 76 -3.36 31.56 -14.84
CA HIS A 76 -4.50 31.74 -15.74
C HIS A 76 -5.70 30.87 -15.36
N PHE A 77 -5.79 30.43 -14.09
CA PHE A 77 -6.81 29.48 -13.64
C PHE A 77 -8.25 29.97 -13.88
N PHE A 78 -8.47 31.28 -13.76
CA PHE A 78 -9.79 31.90 -13.93
C PHE A 78 -10.03 32.45 -15.33
N ASP A 79 -9.16 32.15 -16.30
CA ASP A 79 -9.41 32.51 -17.69
C ASP A 79 -10.56 31.64 -18.22
N ALA A 80 -11.53 32.24 -18.90
CA ALA A 80 -12.78 31.57 -19.24
C ALA A 80 -12.60 30.25 -20.01
N GLY A 81 -11.62 30.17 -20.93
CA GLY A 81 -11.31 28.94 -21.63
C GLY A 81 -10.84 27.84 -20.67
N PHE A 82 -9.82 28.15 -19.86
CA PHE A 82 -9.25 27.21 -18.89
C PHE A 82 -10.26 26.77 -17.83
N PHE A 83 -10.98 27.71 -17.23
CA PHE A 83 -11.92 27.44 -16.14
C PHE A 83 -13.09 26.56 -16.61
N ASN A 84 -13.68 26.85 -17.78
CA ASN A 84 -14.77 26.04 -18.31
C ASN A 84 -14.31 24.62 -18.69
N ASP A 85 -13.10 24.47 -19.22
CA ASP A 85 -12.51 23.15 -19.47
C ASP A 85 -12.21 22.41 -18.15
N TYR A 86 -11.83 23.11 -17.09
CA TYR A 86 -11.62 22.54 -15.76
C TYR A 86 -12.95 22.10 -15.10
N VAL A 87 -14.04 22.85 -15.32
CA VAL A 87 -15.40 22.43 -14.95
C VAL A 87 -15.78 21.14 -15.69
N GLN A 88 -15.43 21.04 -16.97
CA GLN A 88 -15.71 19.84 -17.77
C GLN A 88 -14.88 18.64 -17.28
N LEU A 89 -13.59 18.83 -16.97
CA LEU A 89 -12.73 17.83 -16.34
C LEU A 89 -13.37 17.29 -15.04
N GLN A 90 -13.84 18.18 -14.16
CA GLN A 90 -14.54 17.78 -12.94
C GLN A 90 -15.78 16.92 -13.23
N ARG A 91 -16.59 17.31 -14.22
CA ARG A 91 -17.80 16.55 -14.60
C ARG A 91 -17.46 15.18 -15.15
N ASP A 92 -16.43 15.09 -15.98
CA ASP A 92 -16.03 13.84 -16.58
C ASP A 92 -15.42 12.89 -15.56
N LEU A 93 -14.65 13.40 -14.60
CA LEU A 93 -14.18 12.61 -13.44
C LEU A 93 -15.35 12.09 -12.60
N LYS A 94 -16.35 12.93 -12.32
CA LYS A 94 -17.54 12.52 -11.54
C LYS A 94 -18.38 11.42 -12.22
N LYS A 95 -18.31 11.29 -13.55
CA LYS A 95 -18.99 10.22 -14.31
C LYS A 95 -18.26 8.88 -14.25
N ILE A 96 -16.98 8.86 -13.89
CA ILE A 96 -16.20 7.63 -13.83
C ILE A 96 -16.74 6.75 -12.69
N LYS A 97 -17.03 5.48 -13.02
CA LYS A 97 -17.48 4.49 -12.03
C LYS A 97 -16.46 4.39 -10.89
N GLY A 98 -16.93 4.49 -9.65
CA GLY A 98 -16.07 4.45 -8.46
C GLY A 98 -15.63 5.81 -7.93
N MET A 99 -16.02 6.91 -8.58
CA MET A 99 -15.87 8.26 -8.03
C MET A 99 -17.14 8.66 -7.26
N GLU A 100 -17.02 8.85 -5.95
CA GLU A 100 -18.14 9.19 -5.06
C GLU A 100 -18.37 10.70 -4.98
N GLY A 101 -17.30 11.49 -5.08
CA GLY A 101 -17.36 12.93 -4.96
C GLY A 101 -16.15 13.61 -5.57
N VAL A 102 -16.35 14.84 -6.03
CA VAL A 102 -15.27 15.73 -6.49
C VAL A 102 -15.48 17.09 -5.83
N LEU A 103 -14.45 17.56 -5.12
CA LEU A 103 -14.39 18.87 -4.51
C LEU A 103 -13.27 19.66 -5.18
N SER A 104 -13.63 20.75 -5.85
CA SER A 104 -12.68 21.66 -6.50
C SER A 104 -13.27 23.06 -6.58
N VAL A 105 -12.51 24.04 -7.09
CA VAL A 105 -12.96 25.44 -7.19
C VAL A 105 -14.32 25.59 -7.89
N PRO A 106 -14.57 24.99 -9.07
CA PRO A 106 -15.91 24.98 -9.68
C PRO A 106 -17.06 24.43 -8.82
N ALA A 107 -16.78 23.46 -7.94
CA ALA A 107 -17.79 22.88 -7.05
C ALA A 107 -17.86 23.56 -5.68
N ALA A 108 -17.10 24.64 -5.47
CA ALA A 108 -17.11 25.37 -4.22
C ALA A 108 -18.48 26.02 -3.98
N VAL A 109 -18.87 26.04 -2.70
CA VAL A 109 -20.14 26.59 -2.25
C VAL A 109 -19.88 27.73 -1.28
N ASP A 110 -20.71 28.75 -1.37
CA ASP A 110 -20.81 29.82 -0.39
C ASP A 110 -21.99 29.52 0.53
N LEU A 111 -21.86 29.85 1.80
CA LEU A 111 -22.95 29.74 2.76
C LEU A 111 -23.59 31.10 2.90
N LYS A 112 -24.88 31.19 2.58
CA LYS A 112 -25.66 32.42 2.77
C LYS A 112 -26.81 32.20 3.72
N ARG A 113 -27.11 33.23 4.52
CA ARG A 113 -28.31 33.27 5.35
C ARG A 113 -29.53 33.45 4.45
N ALA A 114 -30.47 32.51 4.54
CA ALA A 114 -31.77 32.66 3.90
C ALA A 114 -32.68 33.53 4.77
N GLU A 115 -33.13 34.66 4.24
CA GLU A 115 -34.00 35.62 4.94
C GLU A 115 -35.33 35.00 5.34
N GLU A 116 -35.88 34.09 4.53
CA GLU A 116 -37.21 33.50 4.76
C GLU A 116 -37.24 32.30 5.71
N SER A 117 -36.11 31.60 5.92
CA SER A 117 -36.13 30.26 6.55
C SER A 117 -35.24 30.09 7.78
N GLU A 118 -34.58 31.15 8.27
CA GLU A 118 -33.59 31.08 9.37
C GLU A 118 -32.63 29.89 9.23
N ARG A 119 -32.17 29.64 7.99
CA ARG A 119 -31.27 28.53 7.64
C ARG A 119 -30.11 29.03 6.79
N LEU A 120 -28.97 28.38 6.97
CA LEU A 120 -27.82 28.57 6.09
C LEU A 120 -28.05 27.71 4.85
N GLN A 121 -27.99 28.33 3.68
CA GLN A 121 -28.08 27.64 2.41
C GLN A 121 -26.70 27.61 1.75
N ALA A 122 -26.27 26.41 1.38
CA ALA A 122 -25.09 26.23 0.54
C ALA A 122 -25.47 26.52 -0.91
N LEU A 123 -25.00 27.66 -1.43
CA LEU A 123 -25.20 28.09 -2.80
C LEU A 123 -23.92 27.86 -3.60
N PRO A 124 -23.98 27.24 -4.79
CA PRO A 124 -22.80 27.09 -5.62
C PRO A 124 -22.25 28.46 -6.03
N ILE A 125 -20.95 28.68 -5.86
CA ILE A 125 -20.28 29.94 -6.25
C ILE A 125 -20.30 30.09 -7.77
N PHE A 126 -20.05 28.97 -8.46
CA PHE A 126 -20.06 28.89 -9.91
C PHE A 126 -21.28 28.09 -10.37
N ARG A 127 -22.05 28.65 -11.30
CA ARG A 127 -23.21 27.95 -11.87
C ARG A 127 -22.75 26.79 -12.74
N ASP A 128 -23.55 25.72 -12.80
CA ASP A 128 -23.26 24.53 -13.60
C ASP A 128 -23.58 24.74 -15.10
N THR A 129 -23.07 25.82 -15.67
CA THR A 129 -23.22 26.22 -17.09
C THR A 129 -21.87 26.67 -17.64
N VAL A 130 -21.77 26.88 -18.96
CA VAL A 130 -20.60 27.58 -19.51
C VAL A 130 -20.63 29.02 -19.00
N LEU A 131 -19.56 29.47 -18.37
CA LEU A 131 -19.47 30.78 -17.74
C LEU A 131 -18.69 31.77 -18.61
N SER A 132 -19.20 32.99 -18.68
CA SER A 132 -18.46 34.14 -19.23
C SER A 132 -17.37 34.62 -18.26
N GLN A 133 -16.37 35.34 -18.77
CA GLN A 133 -15.28 35.88 -17.94
C GLN A 133 -15.81 36.71 -16.76
N ALA A 134 -16.81 37.57 -16.98
CA ALA A 134 -17.41 38.39 -15.92
C ALA A 134 -18.05 37.56 -14.80
N GLN A 135 -18.69 36.42 -15.13
CA GLN A 135 -19.26 35.52 -14.14
C GLN A 135 -18.17 34.79 -13.34
N ILE A 136 -17.07 34.42 -14.01
CA ILE A 136 -15.92 33.78 -13.37
C ILE A 136 -15.21 34.76 -12.44
N ASP A 137 -15.03 36.02 -12.86
CA ASP A 137 -14.39 37.06 -12.04
C ASP A 137 -15.22 37.39 -10.79
N SER A 138 -16.55 37.44 -10.93
CA SER A 138 -17.46 37.59 -9.78
C SER A 138 -17.36 36.40 -8.82
N GLY A 139 -17.37 35.17 -9.34
CA GLY A 139 -17.22 33.97 -8.53
C GLY A 139 -15.83 33.86 -7.87
N LYS A 140 -14.78 34.28 -8.57
CA LYS A 140 -13.40 34.37 -8.09
C LYS A 140 -13.30 35.31 -6.88
N ALA A 141 -13.92 36.49 -6.94
CA ALA A 141 -13.91 37.43 -5.83
C ALA A 141 -14.55 36.84 -4.57
N ILE A 142 -15.69 36.15 -4.72
CA ILE A 142 -16.37 35.45 -3.63
C ILE A 142 -15.48 34.32 -3.10
N PHE A 143 -15.00 33.44 -3.98
CA PHE A 143 -14.18 32.28 -3.60
C PHE A 143 -12.90 32.66 -2.85
N LEU A 144 -12.18 33.67 -3.33
CA LEU A 144 -10.95 34.15 -2.67
C LEU A 144 -11.24 34.86 -1.34
N GLY A 145 -12.46 35.37 -1.14
CA GLY A 145 -12.95 35.93 0.12
C GLY A 145 -13.32 34.88 1.18
N LEU A 146 -13.26 33.58 0.87
CA LEU A 146 -13.57 32.49 1.79
C LEU A 146 -12.27 31.85 2.33
N PRO A 147 -11.85 32.14 3.58
CA PRO A 147 -10.66 31.54 4.17
C PRO A 147 -10.74 30.02 4.30
N PHE A 148 -11.95 29.46 4.38
CA PHE A 148 -12.21 28.01 4.43
C PHE A 148 -11.50 27.22 3.32
N TYR A 149 -11.42 27.77 2.11
CA TYR A 149 -10.81 27.08 0.96
C TYR A 149 -9.29 27.32 0.83
N LYS A 150 -8.72 28.28 1.57
CA LYS A 150 -7.29 28.60 1.55
C LYS A 150 -6.49 27.46 2.19
N GLY A 151 -5.52 26.93 1.46
CA GLY A 151 -4.73 25.75 1.88
C GLY A 151 -5.47 24.42 1.69
N LEU A 152 -6.76 24.43 1.37
CA LEU A 152 -7.55 23.23 1.08
C LEU A 152 -7.69 22.99 -0.43
N LEU A 153 -8.12 24.00 -1.18
CA LEU A 153 -8.33 23.93 -2.64
C LEU A 153 -7.40 24.85 -3.43
N TYR A 154 -6.76 25.81 -2.76
CA TYR A 154 -5.79 26.68 -3.42
C TYR A 154 -4.69 27.13 -2.48
N ASN A 155 -3.50 27.34 -3.03
CA ASN A 155 -2.38 27.97 -2.37
C ASN A 155 -2.09 29.32 -3.09
N PRO A 156 -2.28 30.47 -2.42
CA PRO A 156 -2.07 31.78 -3.03
C PRO A 156 -0.60 32.11 -3.29
N GLU A 157 0.35 31.53 -2.55
CA GLU A 157 1.78 31.83 -2.69
C GLU A 157 2.35 31.24 -3.98
N THR A 158 1.98 30.00 -4.27
CA THR A 158 2.46 29.26 -5.44
C THR A 158 1.49 29.29 -6.62
N LYS A 159 0.27 29.81 -6.41
CA LYS A 159 -0.85 29.79 -7.37
C LYS A 159 -1.18 28.37 -7.84
N SER A 160 -1.18 27.46 -6.87
CA SER A 160 -1.53 26.06 -7.06
C SER A 160 -2.99 25.83 -6.69
N TRP A 161 -3.67 25.02 -7.49
CA TRP A 161 -5.10 24.71 -7.36
C TRP A 161 -5.26 23.21 -7.21
N LEU A 162 -6.11 22.78 -6.30
CA LEU A 162 -6.33 21.38 -5.95
C LEU A 162 -7.78 20.97 -6.21
N MET A 163 -7.93 19.80 -6.81
CA MET A 163 -9.15 19.05 -6.93
C MET A 163 -9.02 17.76 -6.13
N ALA A 164 -9.85 17.62 -5.12
CA ALA A 164 -9.98 16.44 -4.29
C ALA A 164 -11.06 15.52 -4.89
N VAL A 165 -10.71 14.25 -5.12
CA VAL A 165 -11.58 13.24 -5.70
C VAL A 165 -11.72 12.10 -4.70
N THR A 166 -12.93 11.88 -4.20
CA THR A 166 -13.25 10.78 -3.28
C THR A 166 -13.62 9.54 -4.08
N THR A 167 -12.96 8.43 -3.77
CA THR A 167 -13.08 7.14 -4.44
C THR A 167 -13.78 6.11 -3.57
N ASN A 168 -14.52 5.20 -4.20
CA ASN A 168 -15.13 4.06 -3.53
C ASN A 168 -14.08 2.99 -3.17
N ASN A 169 -13.86 2.75 -1.88
CA ASN A 169 -12.80 1.84 -1.43
C ASN A 169 -13.03 0.37 -1.85
N GLU A 170 -14.27 -0.10 -1.92
CA GLU A 170 -14.56 -1.49 -2.32
C GLU A 170 -14.14 -1.73 -3.78
N LEU A 171 -14.46 -0.79 -4.67
CA LEU A 171 -14.05 -0.86 -6.07
C LEU A 171 -12.53 -0.78 -6.22
N PHE A 172 -11.87 0.12 -5.48
CA PHE A 172 -10.42 0.26 -5.52
C PHE A 172 -9.65 -0.92 -4.89
N ASN A 173 -10.32 -1.75 -4.09
CA ASN A 173 -9.82 -3.03 -3.60
C ASN A 173 -10.13 -4.22 -4.53
N SER A 174 -10.64 -3.94 -5.74
CA SER A 174 -10.97 -4.94 -6.77
C SER A 174 -10.06 -4.85 -8.01
N THR A 175 -10.25 -5.76 -8.96
CA THR A 175 -9.60 -5.71 -10.28
C THR A 175 -10.01 -4.51 -11.13
N GLU A 176 -11.15 -3.87 -10.84
CA GLU A 176 -11.66 -2.75 -11.65
C GLU A 176 -10.86 -1.45 -11.47
N ARG A 177 -10.07 -1.35 -10.40
CA ARG A 177 -9.29 -0.15 -10.06
C ARG A 177 -8.38 0.34 -11.19
N THR A 178 -7.78 -0.58 -11.95
CA THR A 178 -6.88 -0.25 -13.06
C THR A 178 -7.66 0.47 -14.16
N ALA A 179 -8.82 -0.06 -14.55
CA ALA A 179 -9.67 0.57 -15.57
C ALA A 179 -10.18 1.95 -15.15
N VAL A 180 -10.44 2.14 -13.84
CA VAL A 180 -10.81 3.45 -13.28
C VAL A 180 -9.64 4.43 -13.36
N ILE A 181 -8.45 4.04 -12.91
CA ILE A 181 -7.26 4.90 -13.00
C ILE A 181 -6.92 5.23 -14.46
N ASP A 182 -6.98 4.26 -15.38
CA ASP A 182 -6.75 4.50 -16.81
C ASP A 182 -7.76 5.51 -17.38
N SER A 183 -9.02 5.44 -16.92
CA SER A 183 -10.05 6.40 -17.32
C SER A 183 -9.75 7.81 -16.76
N VAL A 184 -9.28 7.91 -15.51
CA VAL A 184 -8.86 9.19 -14.92
C VAL A 184 -7.69 9.77 -15.70
N LEU A 185 -6.63 8.99 -15.91
CA LEU A 185 -5.44 9.40 -16.66
C LEU A 185 -5.80 9.87 -18.08
N LYS A 186 -6.68 9.16 -18.77
CA LYS A 186 -7.12 9.57 -20.11
C LYS A 186 -7.80 10.93 -20.13
N VAL A 187 -8.64 11.24 -19.13
CA VAL A 187 -9.35 12.53 -19.06
C VAL A 187 -8.37 13.64 -18.65
N THR A 188 -7.46 13.37 -17.70
CA THR A 188 -6.45 14.35 -17.27
C THR A 188 -5.42 14.65 -18.37
N ASP A 189 -4.93 13.64 -19.08
CA ASP A 189 -3.94 13.79 -20.16
C ASP A 189 -4.51 14.62 -21.32
N ALA A 190 -5.81 14.46 -21.62
CA ALA A 190 -6.49 15.27 -22.63
C ALA A 190 -6.56 16.76 -22.23
N PHE A 191 -6.78 17.05 -20.94
CA PHE A 191 -6.74 18.41 -20.41
C PHE A 191 -5.32 18.99 -20.41
N GLU A 192 -4.34 18.18 -19.99
CA GLU A 192 -2.91 18.51 -19.97
C GLU A 192 -2.44 18.93 -21.37
N ALA A 193 -2.75 18.13 -22.39
CA ALA A 193 -2.40 18.38 -23.78
C ALA A 193 -3.07 19.64 -24.37
N LYS A 194 -4.33 19.92 -23.99
CA LYS A 194 -5.08 21.07 -24.50
C LYS A 194 -4.53 22.39 -23.98
N HIS A 195 -4.22 22.48 -22.68
CA HIS A 195 -3.80 23.73 -22.03
C HIS A 195 -2.28 23.86 -21.88
N LYS A 196 -1.50 22.83 -22.22
CA LYS A 196 -0.04 22.78 -22.03
C LYS A 196 0.39 23.12 -20.60
N VAL A 197 -0.42 22.66 -19.64
CA VAL A 197 -0.11 22.73 -18.21
C VAL A 197 0.39 21.37 -17.76
N ASP A 198 1.07 21.31 -16.61
CA ASP A 198 1.50 20.05 -16.02
C ASP A 198 0.53 19.67 -14.90
N LEU A 199 -0.28 18.63 -15.12
CA LEU A 199 -1.20 18.13 -14.11
C LEU A 199 -0.47 17.13 -13.19
N ARG A 200 -0.50 17.44 -11.91
CA ARG A 200 0.09 16.65 -10.83
C ARG A 200 -0.98 15.82 -10.17
N MET A 201 -0.76 14.53 -9.97
CA MET A 201 -1.74 13.65 -9.35
C MET A 201 -1.14 12.80 -8.24
N SER A 202 -1.87 12.66 -7.13
CA SER A 202 -1.41 11.84 -6.01
C SER A 202 -2.59 11.29 -5.20
N GLY A 203 -2.28 10.60 -4.11
CA GLY A 203 -3.24 9.94 -3.23
C GLY A 203 -3.10 8.42 -3.23
N LEU A 204 -3.47 7.81 -2.11
CA LEU A 204 -3.28 6.37 -1.88
C LEU A 204 -3.94 5.48 -2.94
N PRO A 205 -5.16 5.75 -3.45
CA PRO A 205 -5.78 4.92 -4.49
C PRO A 205 -4.97 4.87 -5.79
N LEU A 206 -4.43 6.01 -6.22
CA LEU A 206 -3.60 6.13 -7.42
C LEU A 206 -2.26 5.42 -7.23
N ILE A 207 -1.54 5.76 -6.15
CA ILE A 207 -0.22 5.21 -5.84
C ILE A 207 -0.31 3.68 -5.72
N ARG A 208 -1.26 3.16 -4.95
CA ARG A 208 -1.43 1.71 -4.76
C ARG A 208 -1.76 0.99 -6.07
N THR A 209 -2.59 1.57 -6.92
CA THR A 209 -2.98 0.96 -8.20
C THR A 209 -1.79 0.88 -9.15
N ILE A 210 -1.10 2.01 -9.38
CA ILE A 210 0.05 2.05 -10.30
C ILE A 210 1.19 1.16 -9.81
N LEU A 211 1.52 1.20 -8.51
CA LEU A 211 2.56 0.33 -7.94
C LEU A 211 2.21 -1.15 -8.09
N SER A 212 0.96 -1.53 -7.78
CA SER A 212 0.54 -2.92 -7.92
C SER A 212 0.57 -3.40 -9.38
N ASP A 213 0.18 -2.56 -10.33
CA ASP A 213 0.18 -2.92 -11.75
C ASP A 213 1.62 -3.02 -12.30
N ARG A 214 2.53 -2.16 -11.85
CA ARG A 214 3.97 -2.28 -12.14
C ARG A 214 4.53 -3.58 -11.57
N ILE A 215 4.31 -3.87 -10.29
CA ILE A 215 4.75 -5.11 -9.66
C ILE A 215 4.19 -6.33 -10.39
N LYS A 216 2.89 -6.33 -10.75
CA LYS A 216 2.27 -7.42 -11.51
C LYS A 216 2.96 -7.64 -12.86
N ASN A 217 3.26 -6.56 -13.59
CA ASN A 217 3.96 -6.63 -14.88
C ASN A 217 5.40 -7.12 -14.72
N GLU A 218 6.13 -6.59 -13.74
CA GLU A 218 7.51 -7.00 -13.43
C GLU A 218 7.58 -8.45 -12.96
N MET A 219 6.63 -8.91 -12.14
CA MET A 219 6.53 -10.31 -11.71
C MET A 219 6.41 -11.27 -12.90
N ARG A 220 5.66 -10.90 -13.94
CA ARG A 220 5.58 -11.69 -15.17
C ARG A 220 6.95 -11.81 -15.86
N TYR A 221 7.65 -10.69 -16.01
CA TYR A 221 8.99 -10.69 -16.62
C TYR A 221 10.02 -11.42 -15.75
N PHE A 222 9.96 -11.26 -14.44
CA PHE A 222 10.85 -11.91 -13.48
C PHE A 222 10.65 -13.42 -13.46
N LEU A 223 9.40 -13.90 -13.49
CA LEU A 223 9.08 -15.32 -13.56
C LEU A 223 9.55 -15.94 -14.88
N ILE A 224 9.25 -15.32 -16.02
CA ILE A 224 9.72 -15.80 -17.33
C ILE A 224 11.25 -15.75 -17.40
N GLY A 225 11.87 -14.65 -16.96
CA GLY A 225 13.31 -14.46 -16.95
C GLY A 225 14.04 -15.46 -16.06
N SER A 226 13.53 -15.74 -14.86
CA SER A 226 14.12 -16.73 -13.94
C SER A 226 14.05 -18.15 -14.52
N VAL A 227 12.95 -18.52 -15.18
CA VAL A 227 12.80 -19.82 -15.86
C VAL A 227 13.73 -19.92 -17.08
N LEU A 228 13.84 -18.87 -17.89
CA LEU A 228 14.75 -18.82 -19.05
C LEU A 228 16.22 -18.89 -18.63
N LEU A 229 16.62 -18.09 -17.64
CA LEU A 229 17.98 -18.10 -17.10
C LEU A 229 18.32 -19.47 -16.51
N SER A 230 17.38 -20.06 -15.78
CA SER A 230 17.51 -21.41 -15.24
C SER A 230 17.66 -22.47 -16.33
N ALA A 231 16.84 -22.39 -17.38
CA ALA A 231 16.93 -23.27 -18.54
C ALA A 231 18.29 -23.12 -19.23
N LEU A 232 18.78 -21.88 -19.40
CA LEU A 232 20.09 -21.58 -19.97
C LEU A 232 21.23 -22.19 -19.15
N ILE A 233 21.23 -21.98 -17.82
CA ILE A 233 22.26 -22.54 -16.93
C ILE A 233 22.24 -24.08 -16.98
N LEU A 234 21.06 -24.69 -16.91
CA LEU A 234 20.90 -26.14 -17.02
C LEU A 234 21.38 -26.68 -18.38
N LEU A 235 21.06 -25.98 -19.47
CA LEU A 235 21.51 -26.33 -20.80
C LEU A 235 23.03 -26.22 -20.92
N LEU A 236 23.65 -25.18 -20.34
CA LEU A 236 25.10 -25.01 -20.35
C LEU A 236 25.83 -26.10 -19.54
N PHE A 237 25.30 -26.46 -18.36
CA PHE A 237 25.88 -27.49 -17.49
C PHE A 237 25.73 -28.90 -18.05
N PHE A 238 24.52 -29.31 -18.43
CA PHE A 238 24.25 -30.66 -18.91
C PHE A 238 24.48 -30.85 -20.40
N ARG A 239 24.56 -29.75 -21.16
CA ARG A 239 24.63 -29.75 -22.64
C ARG A 239 23.57 -30.66 -23.25
N SER A 240 22.41 -30.69 -22.60
CA SER A 240 21.33 -31.64 -22.84
C SER A 240 19.98 -30.95 -22.73
N PHE A 241 19.27 -30.92 -23.86
CA PHE A 241 17.91 -30.44 -23.90
C PHE A 241 16.96 -31.32 -23.07
N SER A 242 17.16 -32.64 -23.09
CA SER A 242 16.30 -33.56 -22.33
C SER A 242 16.50 -33.44 -20.82
N ALA A 243 17.73 -33.28 -20.33
CA ALA A 243 17.99 -33.10 -18.90
C ALA A 243 17.50 -31.73 -18.39
N MET A 244 17.64 -30.69 -19.23
CA MET A 244 17.10 -29.36 -18.97
C MET A 244 15.57 -29.39 -18.85
N LEU A 245 14.86 -29.86 -19.88
CA LEU A 245 13.39 -29.85 -19.92
C LEU A 245 12.79 -30.69 -18.81
N LEU A 246 13.43 -31.81 -18.50
CA LEU A 246 13.09 -32.66 -17.39
C LEU A 246 13.21 -31.91 -16.05
N SER A 247 14.36 -31.30 -15.76
CA SER A 247 14.59 -30.55 -14.52
C SER A 247 13.61 -29.39 -14.38
N LEU A 248 13.33 -28.69 -15.49
CA LEU A 248 12.34 -27.61 -15.53
C LEU A 248 10.93 -28.12 -15.23
N ALA A 249 10.56 -29.30 -15.75
CA ALA A 249 9.23 -29.87 -15.54
C ALA A 249 8.97 -30.17 -14.07
N VAL A 250 9.93 -30.73 -13.33
CA VAL A 250 9.71 -30.98 -11.88
C VAL A 250 9.69 -29.74 -11.05
N VAL A 251 10.55 -28.78 -11.37
CA VAL A 251 10.49 -27.48 -10.71
C VAL A 251 9.14 -26.82 -10.98
N GLY A 252 8.64 -26.87 -12.22
CA GLY A 252 7.33 -26.38 -12.61
C GLY A 252 6.19 -27.07 -11.86
N ILE A 253 6.24 -28.39 -11.69
CA ILE A 253 5.28 -29.14 -10.86
C ILE A 253 5.32 -28.62 -9.42
N GLY A 254 6.51 -28.41 -8.84
CA GLY A 254 6.66 -27.84 -7.50
C GLY A 254 6.05 -26.44 -7.37
N VAL A 255 6.23 -25.59 -8.37
CA VAL A 255 5.60 -24.26 -8.43
C VAL A 255 4.07 -24.37 -8.48
N VAL A 256 3.53 -25.23 -9.35
CA VAL A 256 2.08 -25.45 -9.47
C VAL A 256 1.49 -25.96 -8.17
N TRP A 257 2.16 -26.89 -7.49
CA TRP A 257 1.72 -27.43 -6.21
C TRP A 257 1.74 -26.36 -5.11
N SER A 258 2.80 -25.56 -5.06
CA SER A 258 2.94 -24.48 -4.07
C SER A 258 1.84 -23.41 -4.23
N VAL A 259 1.59 -22.97 -5.46
CA VAL A 259 0.52 -21.98 -5.77
C VAL A 259 -0.87 -22.59 -5.56
N GLY A 260 -1.08 -23.86 -5.92
CA GLY A 260 -2.35 -24.55 -5.66
C GLY A 260 -2.61 -24.77 -4.17
N PHE A 261 -1.56 -25.06 -3.39
CA PHE A 261 -1.64 -25.17 -1.94
C PHE A 261 -1.98 -23.84 -1.27
N LEU A 262 -1.41 -22.74 -1.78
CA LEU A 262 -1.74 -21.38 -1.34
C LEU A 262 -3.24 -21.09 -1.49
N GLN A 263 -3.85 -21.48 -2.61
CA GLN A 263 -5.30 -21.36 -2.79
C GLN A 263 -6.11 -22.25 -1.83
N LEU A 264 -5.65 -23.47 -1.54
CA LEU A 264 -6.34 -24.40 -0.62
C LEU A 264 -6.38 -23.88 0.81
N MET A 265 -5.36 -23.13 1.21
CA MET A 265 -5.32 -22.44 2.51
C MET A 265 -6.19 -21.17 2.53
N GLY A 266 -6.81 -20.81 1.40
CA GLY A 266 -7.66 -19.61 1.27
C GLY A 266 -6.89 -18.30 1.19
N TYR A 267 -5.56 -18.36 0.98
CA TYR A 267 -4.72 -17.18 0.90
C TYR A 267 -4.80 -16.52 -0.48
N LYS A 268 -4.71 -15.20 -0.50
CA LYS A 268 -4.61 -14.41 -1.74
C LYS A 268 -3.14 -14.26 -2.13
N LEU A 269 -2.83 -14.13 -3.41
CA LEU A 269 -1.46 -13.85 -3.86
C LEU A 269 -1.10 -12.38 -3.58
N SER A 270 -0.19 -12.16 -2.63
CA SER A 270 0.35 -10.84 -2.28
C SER A 270 1.67 -10.58 -3.03
N ILE A 271 2.20 -9.35 -2.91
CA ILE A 271 3.50 -8.98 -3.48
C ILE A 271 4.61 -9.91 -2.97
N LEU A 272 4.60 -10.29 -1.69
CA LEU A 272 5.61 -11.18 -1.11
C LEU A 272 5.40 -12.65 -1.51
N THR A 273 4.15 -13.14 -1.54
CA THR A 273 3.91 -14.53 -1.96
C THR A 273 4.10 -14.72 -3.47
N ALA A 274 4.10 -13.65 -4.27
CA ALA A 274 4.51 -13.68 -5.67
C ALA A 274 5.99 -14.02 -5.88
N LEU A 275 6.85 -13.92 -4.86
CA LEU A 275 8.27 -14.32 -4.92
C LEU A 275 8.49 -15.82 -4.74
N ILE A 276 7.46 -16.58 -4.35
CA ILE A 276 7.56 -18.02 -4.10
C ILE A 276 7.97 -18.80 -5.36
N PRO A 277 7.36 -18.60 -6.55
CA PRO A 277 7.74 -19.37 -7.73
C PRO A 277 9.21 -19.22 -8.12
N PRO A 278 9.78 -18.00 -8.22
CA PRO A 278 11.21 -17.82 -8.48
C PRO A 278 12.11 -18.50 -7.43
N LEU A 279 11.77 -18.44 -6.14
CA LEU A 279 12.56 -19.09 -5.09
C LEU A 279 12.53 -20.61 -5.20
N ILE A 280 11.37 -21.19 -5.50
CA ILE A 280 11.25 -22.64 -5.74
C ILE A 280 12.10 -23.05 -6.93
N VAL A 281 12.17 -22.23 -7.98
CA VAL A 281 13.05 -22.47 -9.14
C VAL A 281 14.51 -22.51 -8.72
N VAL A 282 14.99 -21.47 -8.03
CA VAL A 282 16.39 -21.36 -7.57
C VAL A 282 16.79 -22.51 -6.65
N ILE A 283 15.93 -22.89 -5.70
CA ILE A 283 16.22 -23.99 -4.76
C ILE A 283 16.10 -25.37 -5.44
N GLY A 284 15.31 -25.48 -6.51
CA GLY A 284 14.93 -26.78 -7.08
C GLY A 284 15.94 -27.34 -8.06
N ILE A 285 16.56 -26.44 -8.80
CA ILE A 285 17.54 -26.78 -9.84
C ILE A 285 18.78 -27.48 -9.27
N PRO A 286 19.42 -27.01 -8.17
CA PRO A 286 20.55 -27.71 -7.55
C PRO A 286 20.24 -29.15 -7.16
N ASN A 287 19.05 -29.42 -6.63
CA ASN A 287 18.63 -30.79 -6.32
C ASN A 287 18.59 -31.65 -7.57
N CYS A 288 17.98 -31.15 -8.65
CA CYS A 288 17.98 -31.85 -9.94
C CYS A 288 19.40 -32.13 -10.42
N ILE A 289 20.32 -31.16 -10.23
CA ILE A 289 21.73 -31.30 -10.62
C ILE A 289 22.44 -32.39 -9.82
N TYR A 290 22.26 -32.44 -8.50
CA TYR A 290 22.87 -33.46 -7.65
C TYR A 290 22.39 -34.88 -8.00
N PHE A 291 21.08 -35.05 -8.19
CA PHE A 291 20.52 -36.33 -8.61
C PHE A 291 21.06 -36.76 -9.98
N LEU A 292 21.05 -35.87 -10.97
CA LEU A 292 21.55 -36.18 -12.32
C LEU A 292 23.04 -36.52 -12.33
N ASN A 293 23.87 -35.73 -11.67
CA ASN A 293 25.31 -35.98 -11.61
C ASN A 293 25.61 -37.31 -10.92
N LYS A 294 24.96 -37.61 -9.78
CA LYS A 294 25.21 -38.88 -9.09
C LYS A 294 24.75 -40.07 -9.93
N PHE A 295 23.60 -39.96 -10.60
CA PHE A 295 23.14 -40.99 -11.53
C PHE A 295 24.15 -41.24 -12.66
N HIS A 296 24.67 -40.18 -13.29
CA HIS A 296 25.68 -40.31 -14.35
C HIS A 296 26.96 -40.96 -13.86
N THR A 297 27.47 -40.57 -12.68
CA THR A 297 28.66 -41.18 -12.10
C THR A 297 28.44 -42.65 -11.75
N SER A 298 27.33 -42.98 -11.07
CA SER A 298 27.03 -44.37 -10.70
C SER A 298 26.78 -45.25 -11.93
N TYR A 299 26.13 -44.74 -12.98
CA TYR A 299 25.94 -45.49 -14.22
C TYR A 299 27.27 -45.79 -14.94
N ARG A 300 28.22 -44.84 -14.90
CA ARG A 300 29.56 -45.03 -15.44
C ARG A 300 30.35 -46.10 -14.68
N GLU A 301 30.15 -46.20 -13.37
CA GLU A 301 30.82 -47.18 -12.50
C GLU A 301 30.20 -48.58 -12.61
N THR A 302 28.87 -48.68 -12.64
CA THR A 302 28.19 -49.99 -12.57
C THR A 302 27.74 -50.55 -13.92
N GLY A 303 27.55 -49.73 -14.95
CA GLY A 303 26.96 -50.13 -16.25
C GLY A 303 25.47 -50.54 -16.19
N ASP A 304 24.97 -50.96 -15.02
CA ASP A 304 23.57 -51.26 -14.77
C ASP A 304 22.78 -50.00 -14.37
N LYS A 305 21.74 -49.70 -15.16
CA LYS A 305 20.82 -48.59 -14.95
C LYS A 305 20.01 -48.73 -13.66
N ARG A 306 19.56 -49.94 -13.32
CA ARG A 306 18.73 -50.18 -12.12
C ARG A 306 19.57 -50.00 -10.86
N ALA A 307 20.77 -50.58 -10.82
CA ALA A 307 21.72 -50.35 -9.75
C ALA A 307 22.08 -48.86 -9.60
N ALA A 308 22.36 -48.15 -10.70
CA ALA A 308 22.68 -46.73 -10.68
C ALA A 308 21.55 -45.85 -10.13
N MET A 309 20.28 -46.13 -10.46
CA MET A 309 19.12 -45.42 -9.89
C MET A 309 18.98 -45.67 -8.39
N ILE A 310 19.17 -46.92 -7.94
CA ILE A 310 19.10 -47.26 -6.52
C ILE A 310 20.22 -46.55 -5.75
N ASP A 311 21.45 -46.54 -6.27
CA ASP A 311 22.58 -45.83 -5.65
C ASP A 311 22.37 -44.32 -5.62
N MET A 312 21.85 -43.73 -6.71
CA MET A 312 21.49 -42.31 -6.78
C MET A 312 20.48 -41.93 -5.69
N VAL A 313 19.33 -42.60 -5.64
CA VAL A 313 18.28 -42.30 -4.64
C VAL A 313 18.79 -42.53 -3.23
N SER A 314 19.59 -43.58 -3.02
CA SER A 314 20.09 -43.92 -1.68
C SER A 314 21.09 -42.91 -1.13
N LYS A 315 21.95 -42.35 -1.98
CA LYS A 315 22.99 -41.39 -1.57
C LYS A 315 22.52 -39.94 -1.66
N MET A 316 21.86 -39.54 -2.74
CA MET A 316 21.40 -38.15 -2.91
C MET A 316 20.06 -37.88 -2.24
N GLY A 317 19.23 -38.91 -2.01
CA GLY A 317 17.95 -38.75 -1.31
C GLY A 317 18.12 -38.18 0.10
N ILE A 318 19.08 -38.69 0.88
CA ILE A 318 19.35 -38.18 2.23
C ILE A 318 19.98 -36.78 2.21
N VAL A 319 20.92 -36.52 1.30
CA VAL A 319 21.60 -35.22 1.17
C VAL A 319 20.61 -34.12 0.80
N THR A 320 19.76 -34.39 -0.21
CA THR A 320 18.74 -33.41 -0.65
C THR A 320 17.60 -33.28 0.35
N LEU A 321 17.24 -34.33 1.10
CA LEU A 321 16.29 -34.23 2.20
C LEU A 321 16.80 -33.25 3.26
N PHE A 322 18.06 -33.40 3.73
CA PHE A 322 18.62 -32.48 4.73
C PHE A 322 18.71 -31.06 4.20
N CYS A 323 19.17 -30.86 2.96
CA CYS A 323 19.21 -29.54 2.34
C CYS A 323 17.82 -28.88 2.30
N ASN A 324 16.78 -29.63 1.92
CA ASN A 324 15.41 -29.13 1.86
C ASN A 324 14.80 -28.90 3.25
N ILE A 325 15.10 -29.76 4.24
CA ILE A 325 14.67 -29.57 5.63
C ILE A 325 15.30 -28.31 6.21
N THR A 326 16.60 -28.08 6.01
CA THR A 326 17.26 -26.86 6.50
C THR A 326 16.67 -25.61 5.84
N ALA A 327 16.40 -25.63 4.54
CA ALA A 327 15.71 -24.55 3.85
C ALA A 327 14.27 -24.35 4.39
N ALA A 328 13.52 -25.44 4.57
CA ALA A 328 12.17 -25.41 5.11
C ALA A 328 12.14 -24.88 6.55
N ILE A 329 13.12 -25.23 7.39
CA ILE A 329 13.27 -24.65 8.74
C ILE A 329 13.54 -23.14 8.63
N GLY A 330 14.45 -22.73 7.75
CA GLY A 330 14.73 -21.31 7.49
C GLY A 330 13.48 -20.52 7.09
N PHE A 331 12.64 -21.09 6.21
CA PHE A 331 11.36 -20.48 5.85
C PHE A 331 10.30 -20.60 6.96
N ALA A 332 10.25 -21.71 7.70
CA ALA A 332 9.30 -21.94 8.78
C ALA A 332 9.52 -20.99 9.96
N VAL A 333 10.73 -20.46 10.14
CA VAL A 333 11.00 -19.36 11.09
C VAL A 333 10.16 -18.12 10.76
N PHE A 334 9.93 -17.82 9.47
CA PHE A 334 8.99 -16.75 9.09
C PHE A 334 7.55 -17.07 9.52
N GLY A 335 7.19 -18.36 9.61
CA GLY A 335 5.92 -18.84 10.18
C GLY A 335 5.68 -18.45 11.65
N LEU A 336 6.75 -18.18 12.39
CA LEU A 336 6.73 -17.75 13.80
C LEU A 336 6.69 -16.22 13.95
N THR A 337 6.86 -15.47 12.86
CA THR A 337 6.73 -14.02 12.89
C THR A 337 5.26 -13.62 13.03
N ARG A 338 5.00 -12.47 13.69
CA ARG A 338 3.64 -11.98 13.93
C ARG A 338 2.99 -11.35 12.69
N SER A 339 3.77 -11.06 11.66
CA SER A 339 3.28 -10.58 10.37
C SER A 339 2.61 -11.70 9.59
N ALA A 340 1.34 -11.52 9.24
CA ALA A 340 0.55 -12.51 8.51
C ALA A 340 1.20 -12.91 7.17
N ILE A 341 1.94 -11.99 6.55
CA ILE A 341 2.48 -12.15 5.19
C ILE A 341 3.76 -13.00 5.19
N LEU A 342 4.64 -12.75 6.16
CA LEU A 342 5.85 -13.54 6.36
C LEU A 342 5.49 -14.98 6.76
N LYS A 343 4.40 -15.14 7.53
CA LYS A 343 3.86 -16.45 7.90
C LYS A 343 3.31 -17.24 6.69
N GLU A 344 2.54 -16.60 5.82
CA GLU A 344 2.03 -17.20 4.57
C GLU A 344 3.17 -17.63 3.64
N PHE A 345 4.22 -16.81 3.52
CA PHE A 345 5.40 -17.10 2.71
C PHE A 345 6.22 -18.29 3.24
N GLY A 346 6.44 -18.35 4.57
CA GLY A 346 7.25 -19.39 5.21
C GLY A 346 6.66 -20.81 5.10
N ILE A 347 5.33 -20.93 5.21
CA ILE A 347 4.63 -22.22 5.18
C ILE A 347 4.59 -22.80 3.75
N VAL A 348 4.46 -21.95 2.74
CA VAL A 348 4.24 -22.36 1.33
C VAL A 348 5.55 -22.74 0.61
N ALA A 349 6.70 -22.24 1.05
CA ALA A 349 8.01 -22.55 0.45
C ALA A 349 8.56 -23.97 0.81
N GLY A 350 7.94 -24.68 1.75
CA GLY A 350 8.46 -25.92 2.34
C GLY A 350 8.21 -27.24 1.58
N THR A 351 7.55 -27.24 0.42
CA THR A 351 7.11 -28.46 -0.27
C THR A 351 7.86 -28.71 -1.59
N LYS A 352 8.47 -29.90 -1.78
CA LYS A 352 9.14 -30.26 -3.05
C LYS A 352 9.11 -31.76 -3.40
N SER A 353 9.00 -32.08 -4.69
CA SER A 353 8.76 -33.42 -5.27
C SER A 353 9.70 -33.77 -6.47
N MET A 354 9.65 -35.04 -6.93
CA MET A 354 10.67 -35.86 -7.63
C MET A 354 10.48 -36.08 -9.16
N LEU A 355 11.56 -36.52 -9.85
CA LEU A 355 11.82 -36.53 -11.31
C LEU A 355 11.82 -37.91 -12.05
N PRO A 356 11.41 -37.98 -13.35
CA PRO A 356 11.61 -39.12 -14.29
C PRO A 356 12.87 -38.98 -15.22
N PRO A 357 13.14 -39.85 -16.24
CA PRO A 357 14.50 -40.06 -16.79
C PRO A 357 14.80 -39.53 -18.23
N PRO A 358 16.10 -39.29 -18.61
CA PRO A 358 16.49 -39.10 -20.02
C PRO A 358 17.77 -39.85 -20.50
N LYS A 359 18.14 -39.64 -21.78
CA LYS A 359 18.97 -40.46 -22.72
C LYS A 359 20.52 -40.21 -22.72
N PRO A 360 21.33 -41.09 -23.35
CA PRO A 360 22.78 -41.26 -23.08
C PRO A 360 23.79 -40.21 -23.62
N ARG A 361 23.39 -39.09 -24.23
CA ARG A 361 24.35 -38.08 -24.74
C ARG A 361 24.93 -37.12 -23.68
N HIS A 362 24.60 -37.29 -22.39
CA HIS A 362 24.77 -36.24 -21.36
C HIS A 362 26.03 -36.39 -20.47
N MET A 363 27.01 -37.22 -20.85
CA MET A 363 28.12 -37.62 -19.96
C MET A 363 29.45 -36.86 -20.19
N LEU A 364 29.49 -35.87 -21.10
CA LEU A 364 30.74 -35.28 -21.60
C LEU A 364 31.35 -34.14 -20.75
N TYR A 365 30.63 -33.60 -19.74
CA TYR A 365 31.11 -32.46 -18.93
C TYR A 365 32.07 -32.87 -17.78
N LEU A 366 32.04 -34.12 -17.31
CA LEU A 366 32.82 -34.57 -16.15
C LEU A 366 34.34 -34.59 -16.34
N ASN A 367 34.85 -34.37 -17.56
CA ASN A 367 36.27 -34.55 -17.90
C ASN A 367 36.94 -33.28 -18.47
N ASN A 368 36.50 -32.08 -18.05
CA ASN A 368 37.09 -30.83 -18.52
C ASN A 368 38.40 -30.50 -17.78
N GLN A 369 39.55 -30.87 -18.36
CA GLN A 369 40.89 -30.68 -17.78
C GLN A 369 41.25 -29.23 -17.42
N ARG A 370 40.62 -28.24 -18.07
CA ARG A 370 40.83 -26.82 -17.75
C ARG A 370 40.21 -26.45 -16.40
N LEU A 371 39.01 -26.97 -16.11
CA LEU A 371 38.30 -26.73 -14.85
C LEU A 371 39.06 -27.37 -13.68
N GLN A 372 39.56 -28.59 -13.86
CA GLN A 372 40.38 -29.27 -12.84
C GLN A 372 41.68 -28.52 -12.53
N ARG A 373 42.39 -28.01 -13.55
CA ARG A 373 43.60 -27.18 -13.32
C ARG A 373 43.28 -25.88 -12.57
N TRP A 374 42.15 -25.25 -12.87
CA TRP A 374 41.71 -24.03 -12.19
C TRP A 374 41.32 -24.30 -10.74
N LEU A 375 40.54 -25.36 -10.48
CA LEU A 375 40.17 -25.79 -9.13
C LEU A 375 41.40 -26.17 -8.30
N GLY A 376 42.37 -26.90 -8.88
CA GLY A 376 43.61 -27.26 -8.17
C GLY A 376 44.51 -26.06 -7.83
N ARG A 377 44.48 -24.99 -8.62
CA ARG A 377 45.12 -23.71 -8.26
C ARG A 377 44.39 -23.01 -7.12
N LEU A 378 43.06 -23.00 -7.13
CA LEU A 378 42.26 -22.44 -6.05
C LEU A 378 42.47 -23.21 -4.74
N GLU A 379 42.53 -24.54 -4.81
CA GLU A 379 42.80 -25.42 -3.68
C GLU A 379 44.19 -25.16 -3.10
N SER A 380 45.24 -25.18 -3.92
CA SER A 380 46.62 -24.94 -3.44
C SER A 380 46.79 -23.53 -2.87
N TRP A 381 46.12 -22.53 -3.48
CA TRP A 381 46.13 -21.17 -2.95
C TRP A 381 45.40 -21.07 -1.61
N SER A 382 44.19 -21.65 -1.50
CA SER A 382 43.37 -21.66 -0.29
C SER A 382 44.09 -22.33 0.88
N LEU A 383 44.73 -23.48 0.63
CA LEU A 383 45.46 -24.24 1.64
C LEU A 383 46.75 -23.53 2.09
N ASN A 384 47.52 -22.96 1.15
CA ASN A 384 48.80 -22.30 1.47
C ASN A 384 48.64 -20.91 2.09
N HIS A 385 47.54 -20.21 1.81
CA HIS A 385 47.29 -18.85 2.32
C HIS A 385 46.22 -18.79 3.42
N ARG A 386 45.97 -19.91 4.12
CA ARG A 386 44.96 -20.03 5.17
C ARG A 386 44.97 -18.86 6.18
N LYS A 387 46.15 -18.48 6.68
CA LYS A 387 46.29 -17.38 7.67
C LYS A 387 45.82 -16.03 7.10
N VAL A 388 46.15 -15.75 5.84
CA VAL A 388 45.72 -14.53 5.16
C VAL A 388 44.20 -14.55 4.95
N ILE A 389 43.63 -15.68 4.54
CA ILE A 389 42.17 -15.83 4.35
C ILE A 389 41.42 -15.59 5.66
N PHE A 390 41.87 -16.20 6.78
CA PHE A 390 41.25 -15.95 8.09
C PHE A 390 41.43 -14.50 8.55
N GLY A 391 42.60 -13.90 8.34
CA GLY A 391 42.85 -12.49 8.67
C GLY A 391 41.93 -11.54 7.88
N VAL A 392 41.85 -11.71 6.56
CA VAL A 392 40.95 -10.91 5.70
C VAL A 392 39.49 -11.15 6.07
N THR A 393 39.08 -12.39 6.31
CA THR A 393 37.70 -12.70 6.73
C THR A 393 37.36 -12.03 8.05
N ALA A 394 38.27 -12.06 9.04
CA ALA A 394 38.07 -11.37 10.31
C ALA A 394 37.93 -9.86 10.14
N VAL A 395 38.78 -9.23 9.31
CA VAL A 395 38.68 -7.80 9.01
C VAL A 395 37.34 -7.47 8.33
N VAL A 396 36.94 -8.24 7.31
CA VAL A 396 35.65 -8.07 6.64
C VAL A 396 34.49 -8.25 7.62
N LEU A 397 34.59 -9.19 8.56
CA LEU A 397 33.57 -9.44 9.57
C LEU A 397 33.47 -8.24 10.53
N VAL A 398 34.59 -7.69 10.99
CA VAL A 398 34.60 -6.48 11.83
C VAL A 398 33.98 -5.29 11.09
N ILE A 399 34.36 -5.06 9.83
CA ILE A 399 33.77 -3.99 9.00
C ILE A 399 32.27 -4.22 8.81
N SER A 400 31.84 -5.45 8.58
CA SER A 400 30.42 -5.80 8.42
C SER A 400 29.64 -5.54 9.72
N VAL A 401 30.20 -5.85 10.89
CA VAL A 401 29.60 -5.55 12.19
C VAL A 401 29.48 -4.04 12.40
N ILE A 402 30.52 -3.27 12.09
CA ILE A 402 30.47 -1.80 12.15
C ILE A 402 29.38 -1.27 11.21
N GLY A 403 29.26 -1.82 10.00
CA GLY A 403 28.21 -1.48 9.04
C GLY A 403 26.80 -1.80 9.55
N ILE A 404 26.61 -2.96 10.20
CA ILE A 404 25.33 -3.35 10.82
C ILE A 404 24.91 -2.32 11.89
N LEU A 405 25.87 -1.83 12.69
CA LEU A 405 25.59 -0.82 13.72
C LEU A 405 25.18 0.55 13.15
N GLN A 406 25.41 0.81 11.87
CA GLN A 406 25.02 2.05 11.19
C GLN A 406 23.69 1.94 10.43
N LEU A 407 23.07 0.76 10.40
CA LEU A 407 21.79 0.55 9.71
C LEU A 407 20.68 1.35 10.42
N LYS A 408 20.04 2.26 9.68
CA LYS A 408 18.83 2.95 10.11
C LYS A 408 17.63 2.34 9.41
N SER A 409 16.62 1.94 10.18
CA SER A 409 15.35 1.44 9.64
C SER A 409 14.39 2.61 9.43
N VAL A 410 14.33 3.14 8.20
CA VAL A 410 13.39 4.19 7.83
C VAL A 410 12.57 3.72 6.63
N GLY A 411 11.24 3.77 6.75
CA GLY A 411 10.30 3.38 5.70
C GLY A 411 9.41 4.55 5.25
N TYR A 412 9.43 4.83 3.95
CA TYR A 412 8.52 5.76 3.28
C TYR A 412 7.56 4.97 2.36
N ILE A 413 6.39 5.54 2.05
CA ILE A 413 5.37 4.87 1.22
C ILE A 413 5.81 4.77 -0.24
N VAL A 414 6.61 5.73 -0.71
CA VAL A 414 7.11 5.80 -2.10
C VAL A 414 8.63 5.65 -2.20
N ASP A 415 9.31 5.09 -1.20
CA ASP A 415 10.78 4.95 -1.23
C ASP A 415 11.24 3.98 -2.32
N ASP A 416 10.42 2.97 -2.62
CA ASP A 416 10.68 1.97 -3.65
C ASP A 416 10.52 2.53 -5.08
N VAL A 417 10.07 3.80 -5.20
CA VAL A 417 9.87 4.46 -6.49
C VAL A 417 11.10 5.30 -6.84
N PRO A 418 11.59 5.25 -8.09
CA PRO A 418 12.66 6.13 -8.52
C PRO A 418 12.32 7.60 -8.27
N LYS A 419 13.27 8.39 -7.73
CA LYS A 419 13.06 9.82 -7.39
C LYS A 419 12.67 10.71 -8.58
N LYS A 420 12.88 10.24 -9.81
CA LYS A 420 12.51 10.93 -11.06
C LYS A 420 11.11 10.55 -11.57
N ASP A 421 10.47 9.57 -10.96
CA ASP A 421 9.15 9.10 -11.37
C ASP A 421 8.07 10.15 -11.05
N LYS A 422 7.05 10.23 -11.91
CA LYS A 422 5.92 11.17 -11.76
C LYS A 422 5.23 10.99 -10.40
N ILE A 423 5.10 9.77 -9.89
CA ILE A 423 4.49 9.49 -8.57
C ILE A 423 5.24 10.22 -7.44
N TYR A 424 6.57 10.17 -7.46
CA TYR A 424 7.39 10.80 -6.43
C TYR A 424 7.35 12.32 -6.54
N THR A 425 7.51 12.85 -7.75
CA THR A 425 7.50 14.30 -7.97
C THR A 425 6.15 14.93 -7.67
N ASP A 426 5.05 14.25 -8.02
CA ASP A 426 3.70 14.74 -7.79
C ASP A 426 3.36 14.70 -6.30
N LEU A 427 3.76 13.64 -5.59
CA LEU A 427 3.63 13.60 -4.13
C LEU A 427 4.36 14.80 -3.48
N LYS A 428 5.62 15.04 -3.89
CA LYS A 428 6.40 16.18 -3.36
C LYS A 428 5.78 17.53 -3.67
N PHE A 429 5.14 17.68 -4.84
CA PHE A 429 4.36 18.86 -5.17
C PHE A 429 3.24 19.10 -4.16
N PHE A 430 2.45 18.08 -3.80
CA PHE A 430 1.39 18.25 -2.80
C PHE A 430 1.92 18.45 -1.38
N GLU A 431 3.05 17.83 -1.02
CA GLU A 431 3.72 18.07 0.26
C GLU A 431 4.14 19.53 0.45
N GLN A 432 4.67 20.15 -0.60
CA GLN A 432 5.13 21.53 -0.58
C GLN A 432 3.97 22.54 -0.63
N ASN A 433 2.91 22.24 -1.38
CA ASN A 433 1.83 23.21 -1.65
C ASN A 433 0.61 23.08 -0.73
N PHE A 434 0.33 21.89 -0.20
CA PHE A 434 -0.91 21.57 0.52
C PHE A 434 -0.68 20.78 1.82
N GLY A 435 0.57 20.64 2.26
CA GLY A 435 0.92 19.93 3.50
C GLY A 435 0.85 18.39 3.39
N GLY A 436 0.73 17.85 2.17
CA GLY A 436 0.78 16.43 1.87
C GLY A 436 -0.58 15.80 1.59
N VAL A 437 -0.57 14.47 1.39
CA VAL A 437 -1.74 13.69 0.96
C VAL A 437 -2.00 12.47 1.85
N MET A 438 -1.16 12.24 2.86
CA MET A 438 -1.30 11.10 3.76
C MET A 438 -2.36 11.42 4.82
N PRO A 439 -3.42 10.63 4.95
CA PRO A 439 -4.48 10.92 5.92
C PRO A 439 -4.04 10.58 7.36
N LEU A 440 -4.24 11.55 8.25
CA LEU A 440 -4.15 11.46 9.69
C LEU A 440 -5.51 11.82 10.27
N GLU A 441 -6.16 10.85 10.92
CA GLU A 441 -7.43 11.07 11.61
C GLU A 441 -7.17 11.14 13.11
N ILE A 442 -7.79 12.08 13.80
CA ILE A 442 -7.68 12.21 15.25
C ILE A 442 -9.09 12.16 15.81
N VAL A 443 -9.36 11.21 16.70
CA VAL A 443 -10.66 11.05 17.35
C VAL A 443 -10.57 11.59 18.77
N ILE A 444 -11.51 12.46 19.10
CA ILE A 444 -11.63 13.09 20.42
C ILE A 444 -12.92 12.58 21.04
N ASP A 445 -12.81 11.81 22.12
CA ASP A 445 -13.92 11.25 22.87
C ASP A 445 -14.16 12.08 24.14
N THR A 446 -15.29 12.79 24.17
CA THR A 446 -15.68 13.61 25.32
C THR A 446 -16.22 12.80 26.51
N LYS A 447 -16.33 11.46 26.38
CA LYS A 447 -16.86 10.50 27.36
C LYS A 447 -18.30 10.77 27.81
N LYS A 448 -18.99 11.74 27.21
CA LYS A 448 -20.35 12.14 27.55
C LYS A 448 -21.17 12.24 26.28
N LYS A 449 -22.36 11.63 26.30
CA LYS A 449 -23.35 11.77 25.22
C LYS A 449 -23.68 13.25 25.00
N TYR A 450 -23.67 13.70 23.75
CA TYR A 450 -23.77 15.11 23.34
C TYR A 450 -22.66 16.04 23.86
N GLY A 451 -21.54 15.50 24.37
CA GLY A 451 -20.46 16.27 24.96
C GLY A 451 -19.73 17.19 23.97
N VAL A 452 -19.69 16.84 22.69
CA VAL A 452 -19.06 17.65 21.63
C VAL A 452 -19.84 18.94 21.38
N THR A 453 -21.18 18.87 21.36
CA THR A 453 -22.03 19.99 20.92
C THR A 453 -22.62 20.82 22.05
N ARG A 454 -22.74 20.26 23.27
CA ARG A 454 -23.34 20.98 24.41
C ARG A 454 -22.38 21.88 25.17
N ASN A 455 -21.09 21.57 25.15
CA ASN A 455 -20.09 22.33 25.91
C ASN A 455 -19.21 23.14 24.95
N LEU A 456 -19.36 24.47 24.96
CA LEU A 456 -18.53 25.37 24.15
C LEU A 456 -17.04 25.21 24.49
N GLN A 457 -16.69 24.95 25.74
CA GLN A 457 -15.28 24.75 26.12
C GLN A 457 -14.66 23.57 25.38
N ASN A 458 -15.43 22.52 25.09
CA ASN A 458 -14.92 21.38 24.30
C ASN A 458 -14.67 21.80 22.85
N LEU A 459 -15.53 22.62 22.24
CA LEU A 459 -15.33 23.15 20.89
C LEU A 459 -14.11 24.08 20.82
N ILE A 460 -13.92 24.94 21.82
CA ILE A 460 -12.73 25.81 21.92
C ILE A 460 -11.46 24.98 22.05
N LYS A 461 -11.50 23.91 22.85
CA LYS A 461 -10.38 22.97 23.00
C LYS A 461 -10.04 22.27 21.68
N ILE A 462 -11.06 21.78 20.96
CA ILE A 462 -10.89 21.20 19.62
C ILE A 462 -10.26 22.24 18.68
N ASP A 463 -10.74 23.48 18.70
CA ASP A 463 -10.19 24.55 17.86
C ASP A 463 -8.73 24.89 18.20
N SER A 464 -8.37 24.89 19.48
CA SER A 464 -6.98 25.09 19.91
C SER A 464 -6.05 23.98 19.41
N LEU A 465 -6.51 22.73 19.40
CA LEU A 465 -5.76 21.61 18.82
C LEU A 465 -5.64 21.77 17.29
N VAL A 466 -6.71 22.19 16.60
CA VAL A 466 -6.69 22.48 15.16
C VAL A 466 -5.67 23.56 14.82
N GLN A 467 -5.65 24.67 15.56
CA GLN A 467 -4.67 25.75 15.36
C GLN A 467 -3.23 25.27 15.60
N TYR A 468 -3.02 24.40 16.60
CA TYR A 468 -1.73 23.77 16.82
C TYR A 468 -1.30 22.89 15.64
N LEU A 469 -2.21 22.09 15.08
CA LEU A 469 -1.94 21.24 13.91
C LEU A 469 -1.64 22.07 12.66
N ASP A 470 -2.43 23.11 12.39
CA ASP A 470 -2.28 24.05 11.26
C ASP A 470 -0.96 24.83 11.32
N SER A 471 -0.40 25.04 12.52
CA SER A 471 0.92 25.69 12.69
C SER A 471 2.12 24.82 12.29
N ARG A 472 1.92 23.52 12.02
CA ARG A 472 3.01 22.58 11.70
C ARG A 472 3.23 22.50 10.18
N PRO A 473 4.47 22.69 9.68
CA PRO A 473 4.73 22.77 8.24
C PRO A 473 4.53 21.44 7.49
N TYR A 474 4.54 20.31 8.21
CA TYR A 474 4.36 18.96 7.67
C TYR A 474 2.90 18.47 7.73
N ILE A 475 1.98 19.33 8.17
CA ILE A 475 0.55 19.06 8.33
C ILE A 475 -0.22 20.01 7.40
N GLY A 476 -1.12 19.46 6.59
CA GLY A 476 -2.04 20.21 5.74
C GLY A 476 -3.22 20.80 6.52
N ARG A 477 -4.10 21.53 5.83
CA ARG A 477 -5.23 22.21 6.45
C ARG A 477 -6.14 21.21 7.20
N PRO A 478 -6.30 21.30 8.54
CA PRO A 478 -7.17 20.40 9.28
C PRO A 478 -8.65 20.67 8.97
N LEU A 479 -9.43 19.59 8.82
CA LEU A 479 -10.88 19.65 8.64
C LEU A 479 -11.59 19.02 9.85
N THR A 480 -12.50 19.79 10.45
CA THR A 480 -13.31 19.32 11.57
C THR A 480 -14.60 20.14 11.69
N LEU A 481 -15.42 19.79 12.68
CA LEU A 481 -16.65 20.51 13.03
C LEU A 481 -16.42 22.01 13.26
N THR A 482 -15.34 22.40 13.93
CA THR A 482 -15.08 23.81 14.28
C THR A 482 -14.84 24.68 13.04
N GLU A 483 -14.18 24.17 12.00
CA GLU A 483 -14.04 24.88 10.73
C GLU A 483 -15.40 25.09 10.05
N GLY A 484 -16.29 24.11 10.13
CA GLY A 484 -17.68 24.26 9.70
C GLY A 484 -18.41 25.37 10.48
N LEU A 485 -18.20 25.47 11.79
CA LEU A 485 -18.79 26.52 12.63
C LEU A 485 -18.23 27.91 12.32
N LYS A 486 -16.92 28.04 12.05
CA LYS A 486 -16.31 29.30 11.58
C LYS A 486 -16.91 29.73 10.25
N PHE A 487 -17.07 28.78 9.33
CA PHE A 487 -17.67 29.05 8.02
C PHE A 487 -19.14 29.48 8.16
N ALA A 488 -19.91 28.84 9.06
CA ALA A 488 -21.27 29.24 9.38
C ALA A 488 -21.35 30.64 10.02
N LYS A 489 -20.38 31.01 10.86
CA LYS A 489 -20.32 32.36 11.45
C LYS A 489 -20.06 33.42 10.39
N GLN A 490 -19.08 33.21 9.53
CA GLN A 490 -18.82 34.11 8.40
C GLN A 490 -20.08 34.31 7.56
N ALA A 491 -20.80 33.23 7.25
CA ALA A 491 -22.06 33.28 6.52
C ALA A 491 -23.18 34.06 7.23
N PHE A 492 -23.21 34.02 8.56
CA PHE A 492 -24.17 34.75 9.37
C PHE A 492 -23.92 36.26 9.34
N PHE A 493 -22.65 36.68 9.30
CA PHE A 493 -22.21 38.07 9.17
C PHE A 493 -21.93 38.45 7.70
N GLU A 494 -22.88 38.14 6.82
CA GLU A 494 -22.89 38.57 5.41
C GLU A 494 -21.64 38.21 4.58
N GLY A 495 -20.90 37.18 4.99
CA GLY A 495 -19.72 36.69 4.26
C GLY A 495 -18.41 37.40 4.60
N ASP A 496 -18.37 38.29 5.60
CA ASP A 496 -17.14 38.99 5.99
C ASP A 496 -16.09 38.04 6.57
N SER A 497 -14.94 37.96 5.90
CA SER A 497 -13.80 37.11 6.25
C SER A 497 -13.24 37.35 7.66
N SER A 498 -13.43 38.53 8.24
CA SER A 498 -13.00 38.86 9.61
C SER A 498 -13.77 38.06 10.68
N PHE A 499 -14.98 37.60 10.34
CA PHE A 499 -15.81 36.75 11.19
C PHE A 499 -15.56 35.25 10.99
N TYR A 500 -14.53 34.85 10.22
CA TYR A 500 -14.03 33.48 10.16
C TYR A 500 -13.22 33.13 11.44
N ILE A 501 -13.91 33.14 12.57
CA ILE A 501 -13.37 32.87 13.90
C ILE A 501 -14.34 31.99 14.68
N MET A 502 -13.89 31.36 15.75
CA MET A 502 -14.77 30.49 16.53
C MET A 502 -15.96 31.30 17.10
N PRO A 503 -17.21 30.82 16.93
CA PRO A 503 -18.38 31.40 17.61
C PRO A 503 -18.25 31.46 19.13
N GLY A 504 -18.62 32.60 19.74
CA GLY A 504 -18.82 32.70 21.18
C GLY A 504 -20.14 32.07 21.64
N GLU A 505 -20.46 32.14 22.93
CA GLU A 505 -21.72 31.57 23.48
C GLU A 505 -22.96 32.19 22.84
N ASN A 506 -23.00 33.52 22.71
CA ASN A 506 -24.11 34.23 22.10
C ASN A 506 -24.27 33.91 20.61
N ASP A 507 -23.14 33.82 19.90
CA ASP A 507 -23.13 33.45 18.48
C ASP A 507 -23.65 32.02 18.28
N LEU A 508 -23.25 31.08 19.14
CA LEU A 508 -23.73 29.69 19.06
C LEU A 508 -25.22 29.57 19.33
N LEU A 509 -25.76 30.35 20.27
CA LEU A 509 -27.21 30.40 20.50
C LEU A 509 -27.94 30.91 19.25
N ALA A 510 -27.40 31.95 18.59
CA ALA A 510 -27.95 32.47 17.34
C ALA A 510 -27.80 31.48 16.16
N LEU A 511 -26.73 30.69 16.12
CA LEU A 511 -26.47 29.69 15.07
C LEU A 511 -27.19 28.36 15.32
N LYS A 512 -27.65 28.08 16.55
CA LYS A 512 -28.29 26.81 16.93
C LYS A 512 -29.49 26.43 16.04
N PRO A 513 -30.42 27.34 15.67
CA PRO A 513 -31.50 27.02 14.72
C PRO A 513 -30.96 26.58 13.36
N TYR A 514 -29.88 27.23 12.90
CA TYR A 514 -29.22 26.99 11.62
C TYR A 514 -28.42 25.68 11.58
N LEU A 515 -27.99 25.17 12.74
CA LEU A 515 -27.18 23.95 12.90
C LEU A 515 -28.01 22.72 13.32
N SER A 516 -29.25 22.90 13.76
CA SER A 516 -30.10 21.81 14.27
C SER A 516 -30.77 21.00 13.15
N GLN A 517 -30.76 19.68 13.31
CA GLN A 517 -31.25 18.71 12.32
C GLN A 517 -32.77 18.45 12.44
N ASN A 518 -33.44 19.00 13.47
CA ASN A 518 -34.75 18.53 13.96
C ASN A 518 -36.00 19.32 13.49
N ASN A 519 -35.90 20.32 12.62
CA ASN A 519 -37.09 21.01 12.10
C ASN A 519 -37.66 20.28 10.87
N ASP A 520 -38.12 19.04 11.09
CA ASP A 520 -38.75 18.14 10.11
C ASP A 520 -40.17 18.57 9.70
N SER A 521 -40.81 19.52 10.38
CA SER A 521 -42.18 19.96 10.02
C SER A 521 -42.26 20.94 8.85
N ALA A 522 -41.13 21.47 8.37
CA ALA A 522 -41.04 22.35 7.19
C ALA A 522 -40.33 21.67 5.99
N ALA A 523 -40.15 20.35 6.03
CA ALA A 523 -39.33 19.59 5.10
C ALA A 523 -39.92 19.41 3.68
N ASN A 524 -41.16 19.85 3.43
CA ASN A 524 -41.82 19.67 2.13
C ASN A 524 -41.75 20.88 1.17
N ARG A 525 -41.10 22.00 1.55
CA ARG A 525 -41.06 23.20 0.67
C ARG A 525 -39.69 23.88 0.49
N GLY A 526 -38.63 23.47 1.19
CA GLY A 526 -37.29 24.04 1.03
C GLY A 526 -36.32 23.04 0.40
N GLY A 527 -35.71 23.41 -0.74
CA GLY A 527 -34.87 22.53 -1.57
C GLY A 527 -33.64 21.91 -0.89
N ASN A 528 -33.02 20.95 -1.60
CA ASN A 528 -31.91 20.08 -1.17
C ASN A 528 -30.64 20.77 -0.59
N ALA A 529 -30.51 22.09 -0.68
CA ALA A 529 -29.29 22.83 -0.35
C ALA A 529 -28.96 22.91 1.16
N GLY A 530 -29.96 23.13 2.04
CA GLY A 530 -29.75 23.20 3.49
C GLY A 530 -29.36 21.86 4.13
N LYS A 531 -29.70 20.73 3.48
CA LYS A 531 -29.34 19.38 3.93
C LYS A 531 -27.85 19.06 3.75
N GLY A 532 -27.16 19.73 2.81
CA GLY A 532 -25.76 19.47 2.47
C GLY A 532 -24.78 19.88 3.57
N PHE A 533 -24.92 21.10 4.09
CA PHE A 533 -24.03 21.63 5.13
C PHE A 533 -24.19 20.90 6.46
N THR A 534 -25.43 20.70 6.93
CA THR A 534 -25.70 19.95 8.18
C THR A 534 -25.19 18.51 8.08
N LYS A 535 -25.29 17.87 6.90
CA LYS A 535 -24.72 16.55 6.65
C LYS A 535 -23.19 16.55 6.74
N LEU A 536 -22.53 17.55 6.13
CA LEU A 536 -21.07 17.72 6.20
C LEU A 536 -20.60 17.87 7.65
N VAL A 537 -21.19 18.81 8.39
CA VAL A 537 -20.91 19.07 9.81
C VAL A 537 -21.16 17.82 10.67
N SER A 538 -22.27 17.12 10.45
CA SER A 538 -22.60 15.90 11.19
C SER A 538 -21.67 14.72 10.90
N SER A 539 -21.01 14.70 9.72
CA SER A 539 -20.07 13.62 9.36
C SER A 539 -18.80 13.64 10.21
N PHE A 540 -18.50 14.76 10.88
CA PHE A 540 -17.36 14.89 11.78
C PHE A 540 -17.66 14.47 13.22
N MET A 541 -18.87 13.96 13.49
CA MET A 541 -19.29 13.48 14.81
C MET A 541 -19.88 12.08 14.71
N ASP A 542 -19.80 11.32 15.80
CA ASP A 542 -20.52 10.06 15.92
C ASP A 542 -22.04 10.29 16.11
N LYS A 543 -22.82 9.21 16.07
CA LYS A 543 -24.29 9.26 16.22
C LYS A 543 -24.72 9.84 17.57
N ASP A 544 -23.95 9.58 18.63
CA ASP A 544 -24.25 10.06 19.99
C ASP A 544 -23.68 11.45 20.29
N ARG A 545 -22.96 12.06 19.34
CA ARG A 545 -22.24 13.34 19.46
C ARG A 545 -21.33 13.39 20.70
N GLN A 546 -20.77 12.23 21.02
CA GLN A 546 -19.79 12.00 22.08
C GLN A 546 -18.36 12.12 21.51
N GLU A 547 -18.14 11.66 20.30
CA GLU A 547 -16.85 11.66 19.62
C GLU A 547 -16.84 12.67 18.46
N ALA A 548 -15.73 13.37 18.31
CA ALA A 548 -15.47 14.26 17.19
C ALA A 548 -14.21 13.81 16.45
N ARG A 549 -14.22 13.86 15.12
CA ARG A 549 -13.02 13.59 14.30
C ARG A 549 -12.39 14.90 13.80
N ILE A 550 -11.07 14.91 13.76
CA ILE A 550 -10.26 15.89 13.04
C ILE A 550 -9.55 15.11 11.93
N SER A 551 -9.87 15.44 10.67
CA SER A 551 -9.26 14.84 9.50
C SER A 551 -8.20 15.79 8.97
N VAL A 552 -6.98 15.29 8.78
CA VAL A 552 -5.85 16.11 8.34
C VAL A 552 -5.00 15.34 7.34
N THR A 553 -4.43 16.04 6.37
CA THR A 553 -3.39 15.46 5.52
C THR A 553 -2.00 15.77 6.08
N MET A 554 -1.03 14.91 5.84
CA MET A 554 0.35 15.11 6.25
C MET A 554 1.33 14.66 5.17
N GLN A 555 2.56 15.15 5.28
CA GLN A 555 3.68 14.72 4.46
C GLN A 555 4.10 13.27 4.80
N ASP A 556 4.76 12.59 3.87
CA ASP A 556 5.39 11.30 4.15
C ASP A 556 6.69 11.50 4.96
N VAL A 557 6.53 11.66 6.27
CA VAL A 557 7.61 11.92 7.24
C VAL A 557 8.45 10.68 7.59
N GLY A 558 8.11 9.51 7.04
CA GLY A 558 8.82 8.26 7.31
C GLY A 558 8.46 7.62 8.66
N SER A 559 8.86 6.35 8.84
CA SER A 559 8.57 5.57 10.05
C SER A 559 9.31 6.03 11.31
N GLU A 560 10.44 6.71 11.16
CA GLU A 560 11.28 7.18 12.28
C GLU A 560 10.66 8.42 12.95
N GLN A 561 10.21 9.40 12.17
CA GLN A 561 9.69 10.67 12.69
C GLN A 561 8.21 10.59 13.08
N LEU A 562 7.43 9.74 12.41
CA LEU A 562 5.99 9.63 12.63
C LEU A 562 5.61 9.38 14.10
N PRO A 563 6.25 8.46 14.86
CA PRO A 563 5.94 8.28 16.27
C PRO A 563 6.16 9.53 17.12
N PHE A 564 7.19 10.34 16.84
CA PHE A 564 7.45 11.59 17.57
C PHE A 564 6.40 12.65 17.26
N ILE A 565 5.96 12.74 16.00
CA ILE A 565 4.88 13.64 15.61
C ILE A 565 3.59 13.23 16.32
N LEU A 566 3.23 11.94 16.27
CA LEU A 566 2.04 11.43 16.95
C LEU A 566 2.11 11.64 18.47
N ASP A 567 3.26 11.40 19.10
CA ASP A 567 3.48 11.64 20.53
C ASP A 567 3.39 13.12 20.89
N SER A 568 3.88 14.02 20.02
CA SER A 568 3.75 15.48 20.22
C SER A 568 2.30 15.95 20.11
N ILE A 569 1.53 15.37 19.18
CA ILE A 569 0.09 15.66 19.02
C ILE A 569 -0.66 15.12 20.23
N GLN A 570 -0.37 13.89 20.64
CA GLN A 570 -0.96 13.25 21.83
C GLN A 570 -0.66 14.08 23.08
N THR A 571 0.60 14.46 23.32
CA THR A 571 1.00 15.28 24.47
C THR A 571 0.27 16.62 24.48
N ARG A 572 0.18 17.29 23.33
CA ARG A 572 -0.54 18.56 23.23
C ARG A 572 -2.04 18.38 23.46
N ALA A 573 -2.61 17.30 22.93
CA ALA A 573 -4.01 16.97 23.13
C ALA A 573 -4.28 16.66 24.61
N GLU A 574 -3.42 15.92 25.31
CA GLU A 574 -3.50 15.66 26.76
C GLU A 574 -3.30 16.91 27.64
N GLN A 575 -2.66 17.96 27.13
CA GLN A 575 -2.60 19.26 27.82
C GLN A 575 -3.90 20.04 27.68
N ILE A 576 -4.55 19.93 26.52
CA ILE A 576 -5.79 20.66 26.19
C ILE A 576 -7.02 19.95 26.79
N PHE A 577 -7.01 18.62 26.73
CA PHE A 577 -8.05 17.72 27.20
C PHE A 577 -7.47 16.81 28.28
N ASN A 578 -8.21 16.49 29.34
CA ASN A 578 -7.72 15.59 30.39
C ASN A 578 -7.32 14.21 29.79
N ARG A 579 -6.30 13.56 30.36
CA ARG A 579 -5.56 12.39 29.84
C ARG A 579 -6.35 11.27 29.14
N ASP A 580 -7.62 11.06 29.45
CA ASP A 580 -8.38 9.86 29.02
C ASP A 580 -9.28 10.06 27.78
N SER A 581 -9.13 11.15 27.03
CA SER A 581 -10.15 11.60 26.06
C SER A 581 -9.76 11.62 24.57
N ILE A 582 -8.54 11.22 24.18
CA ILE A 582 -8.09 11.33 22.77
C ILE A 582 -7.43 10.05 22.28
N GLU A 583 -7.78 9.65 21.05
CA GLU A 583 -7.11 8.61 20.27
C GLU A 583 -6.71 9.17 18.89
N ALA A 584 -5.41 9.32 18.62
CA ALA A 584 -4.90 9.66 17.29
C ALA A 584 -4.72 8.40 16.42
N LEU A 585 -5.34 8.38 15.23
CA LEU A 585 -5.42 7.25 14.31
C LEU A 585 -5.04 7.63 12.88
N THR A 586 -3.84 7.30 12.44
CA THR A 586 -3.47 7.43 11.03
C THR A 586 -3.89 6.20 10.22
N ALA A 587 -4.43 6.37 9.01
CA ALA A 587 -4.60 5.25 8.10
C ALA A 587 -3.24 4.65 7.66
N SER A 588 -2.16 5.46 7.69
CA SER A 588 -0.79 5.03 7.35
C SER A 588 -0.01 4.38 8.51
N ALA A 589 -0.15 4.80 9.78
CA ALA A 589 0.52 4.08 10.87
C ALA A 589 -0.12 2.72 11.18
N ALA A 590 -1.33 2.44 10.69
CA ALA A 590 -1.84 1.07 10.61
C ALA A 590 -1.00 0.19 9.64
N GLU A 591 -0.15 0.81 8.80
CA GLU A 591 0.74 0.14 7.85
C GLU A 591 2.22 0.19 8.28
N LYS A 592 2.64 1.20 9.08
CA LYS A 592 4.06 1.43 9.46
C LYS A 592 4.47 0.97 10.87
N ALA A 593 3.57 0.49 11.73
CA ALA A 593 3.84 0.34 13.17
C ALA A 593 4.46 -1.00 13.63
N GLU A 594 5.29 -1.67 12.83
CA GLU A 594 5.92 -2.94 13.24
C GLU A 594 7.14 -2.76 14.17
N HIS A 595 7.65 -1.54 14.40
CA HIS A 595 9.00 -1.35 14.97
C HIS A 595 9.12 -0.72 16.37
N LYS A 596 8.07 -0.73 17.21
CA LYS A 596 8.19 -0.15 18.58
C LYS A 596 8.02 -1.12 19.76
N ASP A 597 7.55 -2.34 19.56
CA ASP A 597 7.28 -3.26 20.69
C ASP A 597 8.50 -4.05 21.20
N ASP A 598 9.70 -3.84 20.65
CA ASP A 598 10.94 -4.46 21.16
C ASP A 598 11.64 -3.67 22.29
N SER A 599 10.96 -2.71 22.93
CA SER A 599 11.54 -1.95 24.06
C SER A 599 11.48 -2.69 25.42
N THR A 600 11.34 -4.02 25.44
CA THR A 600 11.45 -4.81 26.69
C THR A 600 12.88 -5.24 27.04
N TRP A 601 13.86 -4.95 26.19
CA TRP A 601 15.29 -5.08 26.52
C TRP A 601 15.94 -3.71 26.67
N GLY A 602 15.96 -3.19 27.91
CA GLY A 602 16.60 -1.91 28.21
C GLY A 602 16.18 -1.22 29.50
N LYS A 603 15.40 -1.88 30.37
CA LYS A 603 15.23 -1.47 31.78
C LYS A 603 15.62 -2.63 32.70
N ARG A 604 16.93 -2.80 32.88
CA ARG A 604 17.54 -3.25 34.13
C ARG A 604 18.89 -2.58 34.27
#